data_AF-A0A6P0TZ31-F1
#
_entry.id   AF-A0A6P0TZ31-F1
#
_cell.length_a   1.000
_cell.length_b   1.000
_cell.length_c   1.000
_cell.angle_alpha   90.00
_cell.angle_beta   90.00
_cell.angle_gamma   90.00
#
_symmetry.space_group_name_H-M   'P 1'
#
loop_
_entity.id
_entity.type
_entity.pdbx_description
1 polymer ?
#
loop_
_entity_poly.entity_id
_entity_poly.type
_entity_poly.pdbx_seq_one_letter_code
_entity_poly.pdbx_strand_id
1 'polypeptide(L)' 'MQTKFTEQLENRKFCTERGIKISGPTLGRPPTNIDKNKKKQAQLDERLRNNIEGKFGQAKRGFSKLKSDGPTS' A
#
# COMPACT_ATOMS: atom_id res chain seq x y z
N MET A 1 -24.77 -4.54 10.12
CA MET A 1 -23.75 -3.47 10.02
C MET A 1 -22.44 -4.02 10.58
N GLN A 2 -21.41 -4.21 9.76
CA GLN A 2 -20.14 -4.81 10.24
C GLN A 2 -19.20 -3.70 10.71
N THR A 3 -19.25 -3.41 11.99
CA THR A 3 -18.30 -2.57 12.72
C THR A 3 -17.17 -3.46 13.25
N LYS A 4 -16.04 -3.53 12.54
CA LYS A 4 -14.78 -4.00 13.15
C LYS A 4 -13.67 -3.02 12.81
N PHE A 5 -13.82 -1.83 13.40
CA PHE A 5 -12.73 -0.90 13.66
C PHE A 5 -12.02 -1.42 14.93
N THR A 6 -11.38 -2.59 14.86
CA THR A 6 -10.73 -3.17 16.03
C THR A 6 -9.48 -2.36 16.35
N GLU A 7 -9.62 -1.59 17.42
CA GLU A 7 -8.60 -1.05 18.32
C GLU A 7 -7.24 -0.79 17.67
N GLN A 8 -7.06 0.43 17.18
CA GLN A 8 -5.84 0.91 16.52
C GLN A 8 -4.55 0.69 17.35
N LEU A 9 -4.66 0.59 18.68
CA LEU A 9 -3.54 0.33 19.59
C LEU A 9 -3.08 -1.13 19.56
N GLU A 10 -4.01 -2.09 19.59
CA GLU A 10 -3.69 -3.52 19.53
C GLU A 10 -3.07 -3.88 18.19
N ASN A 11 -3.61 -3.34 17.10
CA ASN A 11 -3.03 -3.48 15.77
C ASN A 11 -1.62 -2.86 15.68
N ARG A 12 -1.37 -1.72 16.34
CA ARG A 12 -0.03 -1.12 16.40
C ARG A 12 0.96 -2.00 17.16
N LYS A 13 0.55 -2.55 18.30
CA LYS A 13 1.38 -3.46 19.12
C LYS A 13 1.70 -4.73 18.33
N PHE A 14 0.68 -5.37 17.76
CA PHE A 14 0.82 -6.57 16.92
C PHE A 14 1.81 -6.35 15.77
N CYS A 15 1.68 -5.24 15.06
CA CYS A 15 2.58 -4.89 13.96
C CYS A 15 4.00 -4.63 14.44
N THR A 16 4.17 -3.92 15.56
CA THR A 16 5.50 -3.62 16.12
C THR A 16 6.21 -4.89 16.60
N GLU A 17 5.50 -5.77 17.33
CA GLU A 17 6.01 -7.04 17.84
C GLU A 17 6.45 -7.99 16.71
N ARG A 18 5.76 -7.95 15.57
CA ARG A 18 6.06 -8.79 14.40
C ARG A 18 6.99 -8.13 13.38
N GLY A 19 7.50 -6.93 13.68
CA GLY A 19 8.34 -6.17 12.75
C GLY A 19 7.60 -5.69 11.49
N ILE A 20 6.27 -5.69 11.50
CA ILE A 20 5.44 -5.16 10.41
C ILE A 20 5.49 -3.64 10.50
N LYS A 21 6.20 -3.02 9.56
CA LYS A 21 6.32 -1.56 9.47
C LYS A 21 5.00 -0.94 9.01
N ILE A 22 4.46 -0.02 9.80
CA ILE A 22 3.30 0.79 9.43
C ILE A 22 3.79 1.96 8.56
N SER A 23 3.73 1.79 7.25
CA SER A 23 4.09 2.82 6.26
C SER A 23 2.88 3.68 5.91
N GLY A 24 3.06 5.00 5.89
CA GLY A 24 2.06 5.96 5.44
C GLY A 24 2.31 7.35 6.02
N PRO A 25 1.92 8.44 5.32
CA PRO A 25 1.95 9.76 5.91
C PRO A 25 1.03 9.82 7.13
N THR A 26 1.42 10.59 8.14
CA THR A 26 0.56 10.84 9.30
C THR A 26 -0.77 11.43 8.84
N LEU A 27 -1.88 10.87 9.32
CA LEU A 27 -3.20 11.45 9.07
C LEU A 27 -3.26 12.83 9.74
N GLY A 28 -3.37 13.89 8.95
CA GLY A 28 -3.43 15.27 9.43
C GLY A 28 -2.25 16.14 8.98
N ARG A 29 -1.75 16.99 9.88
CA ARG A 29 -0.75 18.01 9.53
C ARG A 29 0.65 17.38 9.37
N PRO A 30 1.33 17.57 8.23
CA PRO A 30 2.71 17.13 8.09
C PRO A 30 3.62 17.87 9.10
N PRO A 31 4.62 17.18 9.66
CA PRO A 31 5.54 17.79 10.62
C PRO A 31 6.41 18.85 9.96
N THR A 32 6.70 19.95 10.68
CA THR A 32 7.49 21.09 10.17
C THR A 32 8.92 20.70 9.79
N ASN A 33 9.50 19.70 10.47
CA ASN A 33 10.85 19.22 10.19
C ASN A 33 10.81 17.74 9.78
N ILE A 34 10.85 17.49 8.47
CA ILE A 34 10.88 16.15 7.91
C ILE A 34 12.33 15.76 7.70
N ASP A 35 12.77 14.75 8.44
CA ASP A 35 14.07 14.13 8.20
C ASP A 35 14.13 13.53 6.78
N LYS A 36 15.19 13.88 6.03
CA LYS A 36 15.44 13.39 4.66
C LYS A 36 15.46 11.86 4.59
N ASN A 37 15.94 11.20 5.65
CA ASN A 37 15.99 9.74 5.72
C ASN A 37 14.58 9.13 5.81
N LYS A 38 13.69 9.74 6.61
CA LYS A 38 12.29 9.33 6.70
C LYS A 38 11.56 9.52 5.38
N LYS A 39 11.85 10.60 4.65
CA LYS A 39 11.28 10.83 3.31
C LYS A 39 11.73 9.76 2.30
N LYS A 40 13.02 9.41 2.28
CA LYS A 40 13.55 8.33 1.43
C LYS A 40 12.90 6.99 1.76
N GLN A 41 12.76 6.67 3.04
CA GLN A 41 12.08 5.46 3.49
C GLN A 41 10.62 5.42 3.00
N ALA A 42 9.87 6.52 3.18
CA ALA A 42 8.49 6.60 2.74
C ALA A 42 8.34 6.38 1.22
N GLN A 43 9.26 6.91 0.42
CA GLN A 43 9.27 6.68 -1.03
C GLN A 43 9.53 5.22 -1.39
N LEU A 44 10.43 4.54 -0.68
CA LEU A 44 10.68 3.11 -0.91
C LEU A 44 9.47 2.26 -0.52
N ASP A 45 8.87 2.56 0.63
CA ASP A 45 7.66 1.87 1.10
C ASP A 45 6.49 2.07 0.10
N GLU A 46 6.33 3.28 -0.44
CA GLU A 46 5.32 3.59 -1.45
C GLU A 46 5.54 2.81 -2.76
N ARG A 47 6.78 2.70 -3.23
CA ARG A 47 7.12 1.89 -4.42
C ARG A 47 6.78 0.42 -4.21
N LEU A 48 7.10 -0.13 -3.03
CA LEU A 48 6.77 -1.52 -2.71
C LEU A 48 5.25 -1.72 -2.69
N ARG A 49 4.52 -0.81 -2.02
CA ARG A 49 3.06 -0.84 -1.94
C ARG A 49 2.42 -0.79 -3.34
N ASN A 50 2.86 0.12 -4.20
CA ASN A 50 2.32 0.26 -5.57
C ASN A 50 2.52 -1.01 -6.40
N ASN A 51 3.66 -1.70 -6.28
CA ASN A 51 3.90 -2.97 -6.97
C ASN A 51 2.92 -4.06 -6.51
N ILE A 52 2.73 -4.17 -5.19
CA ILE A 52 1.81 -5.14 -4.58
C ILE A 52 0.37 -4.85 -5.01
N GLU A 53 -0.10 -3.61 -4.82
CA GLU A 53 -1.45 -3.18 -5.20
C GLU A 53 -1.70 -3.32 -6.70
N GLY A 54 -0.70 -3.01 -7.53
CA GLY A 54 -0.76 -3.20 -8.97
C GLY A 54 -1.02 -4.67 -9.32
N LYS A 55 -0.28 -5.60 -8.71
CA LYS A 55 -0.46 -7.04 -8.93
C LYS A 55 -1.84 -7.53 -8.48
N PHE A 56 -2.30 -7.10 -7.30
CA PHE A 56 -3.66 -7.38 -6.84
C PHE A 56 -4.72 -6.76 -7.76
N GLY A 57 -4.47 -5.57 -8.28
CA GLY A 57 -5.33 -4.89 -9.26
C GLY A 57 -5.47 -5.69 -10.55
N GLN A 58 -4.37 -6.27 -11.07
CA GLN A 58 -4.44 -7.17 -12.22
C GLN A 58 -5.26 -8.42 -11.92
N ALA A 59 -5.07 -9.04 -10.75
CA ALA A 59 -5.86 -10.21 -10.35
C ALA A 59 -7.36 -9.89 -10.25
N LYS A 60 -7.72 -8.73 -9.68
CA LYS A 60 -9.11 -8.27 -9.55
C LYS A 60 -9.79 -7.98 -10.89
N ARG A 61 -9.03 -7.48 -11.88
CA ARG A 61 -9.57 -7.16 -13.22
C ARG A 61 -9.88 -8.41 -14.05
N GLY A 62 -9.39 -9.58 -13.63
CA GLY A 62 -9.43 -10.81 -14.41
C GLY A 62 -8.55 -10.68 -15.65
N PHE A 63 -7.91 -11.76 -16.07
CA PHE A 63 -7.34 -11.82 -17.41
C PHE A 63 -8.52 -11.95 -18.39
N SER A 64 -9.16 -10.84 -18.75
CA SER A 64 -10.02 -10.86 -19.94
C SER A 64 -9.12 -11.31 -21.08
N LYS A 65 -9.46 -12.48 -21.65
CA LYS A 65 -8.66 -13.13 -22.69
C LYS A 65 -8.26 -12.08 -23.72
N LEU A 66 -7.00 -12.16 -24.15
CA LEU A 66 -6.47 -11.59 -25.39
C LEU A 66 -7.63 -11.31 -26.33
N LYS A 67 -7.96 -10.03 -26.56
CA LYS A 67 -8.62 -9.72 -27.82
C LYS A 67 -7.62 -10.22 -28.85
N SER A 68 -8.04 -11.22 -29.61
CA SER A 68 -7.35 -11.65 -30.81
C SER A 68 -7.28 -10.43 -31.71
N ASP A 69 -6.19 -9.68 -31.62
CA ASP A 69 -5.87 -8.67 -32.60
C ASP A 69 -5.70 -9.43 -33.91
N GLY A 70 -6.75 -9.34 -34.74
CA GLY A 70 -6.75 -9.85 -36.10
C GLY A 70 -5.60 -9.22 -36.90
N PRO A 71 -5.18 -9.86 -38.00
CA PRO A 71 -3.92 -9.55 -38.63
C PRO A 71 -3.86 -8.09 -39.07
N THR A 72 -2.79 -7.43 -38.65
CA THR A 72 -2.27 -6.18 -39.20
C THR A 72 -2.45 -6.13 -40.72
N SER A 73 -3.20 -5.13 -41.19
CA SER A 73 -3.13 -4.58 -42.54
C SER A 73 -2.53 -3.19 -42.48
#